data_AF-A0A7G1GYI2-F1
#
_entry.id   AF-A0A7G1GYI2-F1
#
_cell.length_a   1.000
_cell.length_b   1.000
_cell.length_c   1.000
_cell.angle_alpha   90.00
_cell.angle_beta   90.00
_cell.angle_gamma   90.00
#
_symmetry.space_group_name_H-M   'P 1'
#
loop_
_entity.id
_entity.type
_entity.pdbx_description
1 polymer ?
#
loop_
_entity_poly.entity_id
_entity_poly.type
_entity_poly.pdbx_seq_one_letter_code
_entity_poly.pdbx_strand_id
1 'polypeptide(L)'
;MKDYNLPLYEWNLIDIGTRTRFTAYSYELGSVFGLMFIVFAVLWLRAHNVRGLIKIRLDNAMEFCGGSERKLRQWNMILSTLGVILEAIPAGAKHLMAVVENSHRDDDEYFLMIHAERCNNTKTFLYKAQQWQDTWNFYKPSHGKGMHGLTPYRKLKKSKIAINSHVLKFPVLLMEDLLKTAGLITLFFKSHLTGKYVHIKYI
;
A
#
# COMPACT_ATOMS: atom_id res chain seq x y z
N MET A 1 17.28 1.24 -12.32
CA MET A 1 16.90 0.90 -10.91
C MET A 1 18.07 0.35 -10.10
N LYS A 2 18.80 -0.68 -10.57
CA LYS A 2 19.94 -1.25 -9.83
C LYS A 2 21.16 -0.32 -9.79
N ASP A 3 21.44 0.39 -10.88
CA ASP A 3 22.66 1.22 -11.01
C ASP A 3 22.72 2.39 -10.02
N TYR A 4 21.55 2.88 -9.59
CA TYR A 4 21.42 3.97 -8.62
C TYR A 4 20.91 3.51 -7.25
N ASN A 5 20.89 2.19 -7.01
CA ASN A 5 20.39 1.57 -5.79
C ASN A 5 19.03 2.16 -5.37
N LEU A 6 18.05 2.15 -6.27
CA LEU A 6 16.69 2.61 -6.00
C LEU A 6 15.87 1.49 -5.31
N PRO A 7 14.81 1.84 -4.55
CA PRO A 7 13.89 0.85 -4.00
C PRO A 7 13.34 -0.06 -5.09
N LEU A 8 13.35 -1.37 -4.85
CA LEU A 8 13.01 -2.39 -5.84
C LEU A 8 11.60 -2.94 -5.68
N TYR A 9 11.02 -2.82 -4.48
CA TYR A 9 9.75 -3.43 -4.14
C TYR A 9 8.72 -2.35 -3.86
N GLU A 10 7.55 -2.53 -4.46
CA GLU A 10 6.41 -1.63 -4.31
C GLU A 10 5.31 -2.31 -3.50
N TRP A 11 4.75 -1.55 -2.56
CA TRP A 11 3.62 -1.93 -1.75
C TRP A 11 2.44 -1.05 -2.13
N ASN A 12 1.38 -1.65 -2.65
CA ASN A 12 0.19 -0.94 -3.10
C ASN A 12 -1.07 -1.41 -2.37
N LEU A 13 -1.90 -0.44 -1.98
CA LEU A 13 -3.25 -0.66 -1.48
C LEU A 13 -4.22 0.21 -2.28
N ILE A 14 -5.25 -0.41 -2.86
CA ILE A 14 -6.24 0.27 -3.70
C ILE A 14 -7.64 0.02 -3.16
N ASP A 15 -8.38 1.10 -2.91
CA ASP A 15 -9.81 1.00 -2.60
C ASP A 15 -10.61 0.62 -3.86
N ILE A 16 -11.43 -0.42 -3.76
CA ILE A 16 -12.22 -0.91 -4.89
C ILE A 16 -13.33 0.07 -5.29
N GLY A 17 -13.91 0.80 -4.34
CA GLY A 17 -15.04 1.69 -4.62
C GLY A 17 -14.65 2.97 -5.34
N THR A 18 -13.51 3.55 -4.94
CA THR A 18 -13.02 4.84 -5.43
C THR A 18 -11.79 4.73 -6.33
N ARG A 19 -11.09 3.59 -6.34
CA ARG A 19 -9.76 3.44 -6.95
C ARG A 19 -8.70 4.36 -6.33
N THR A 20 -8.95 4.85 -5.11
CA THR A 20 -7.93 5.57 -4.34
C THR A 20 -6.76 4.64 -4.10
N ARG A 21 -5.56 5.17 -4.30
CA ARG A 21 -4.31 4.44 -4.17
C ARG A 21 -3.47 4.97 -3.02
N PHE A 22 -2.81 4.04 -2.34
CA PHE A 22 -1.78 4.24 -1.34
C PHE A 22 -0.56 3.43 -1.73
N THR A 23 0.63 4.05 -1.73
CA THR A 23 1.86 3.43 -2.20
C THR A 23 3.00 3.63 -1.23
N ALA A 24 3.83 2.61 -1.09
CA ALA A 24 5.11 2.67 -0.41
C ALA A 24 6.15 1.82 -1.15
N TYR A 25 7.43 2.03 -0.83
CA TYR A 25 8.53 1.29 -1.44
C TYR A 25 9.49 0.76 -0.37
N SER A 26 10.23 -0.30 -0.71
CA SER A 26 11.34 -0.84 0.08
C SER A 26 12.47 -1.35 -0.81
N TYR A 27 13.68 -1.41 -0.28
CA TYR A 27 14.82 -2.06 -0.93
C TYR A 27 14.75 -3.57 -0.81
N GLU A 28 14.19 -4.06 0.29
CA GLU A 28 14.08 -5.50 0.56
C GLU A 28 12.62 -5.96 0.58
N LEU A 29 12.44 -7.21 0.15
CA LEU A 29 11.16 -7.88 0.17
C LEU A 29 10.98 -8.57 1.53
N GLY A 30 10.03 -8.09 2.32
CA GLY A 30 9.87 -8.57 3.68
C GLY A 30 8.45 -8.43 4.20
N SER A 31 7.93 -9.51 4.78
CA SER A 31 6.56 -9.49 5.30
C SER A 31 6.32 -8.51 6.47
N VAL A 32 7.39 -8.09 7.15
CA VAL A 32 7.34 -7.01 8.15
C VAL A 32 6.97 -5.68 7.49
N PHE A 33 7.57 -5.36 6.34
CA PHE A 33 7.24 -4.15 5.59
C PHE A 33 5.81 -4.17 5.06
N GLY A 34 5.35 -5.32 4.55
CA GLY A 34 3.95 -5.48 4.14
C GLY A 34 2.96 -5.23 5.29
N LEU A 35 3.23 -5.78 6.47
CA LEU A 35 2.39 -5.56 7.65
C LEU A 35 2.45 -4.11 8.15
N MET A 36 3.65 -3.51 8.19
CA MET A 36 3.83 -2.10 8.55
C MET A 36 3.09 -1.15 7.61
N PHE A 37 3.17 -1.42 6.30
CA PHE A 37 2.46 -0.65 5.29
C PHE A 37 0.94 -0.72 5.51
N ILE A 38 0.39 -1.92 5.75
CA ILE A 38 -1.02 -2.09 6.08
C ILE A 38 -1.41 -1.30 7.34
N VAL A 39 -0.62 -1.40 8.41
CA VAL A 39 -0.88 -0.68 9.66
C VAL A 39 -0.88 0.83 9.42
N PHE A 40 0.12 1.35 8.72
CA PHE A 40 0.22 2.78 8.44
C PHE A 40 -0.94 3.28 7.56
N ALA A 41 -1.30 2.54 6.51
CA ALA A 41 -2.44 2.87 5.66
C ALA A 41 -3.76 2.85 6.47
N VAL A 42 -3.95 1.87 7.35
CA VAL A 42 -5.13 1.81 8.23
C VAL A 42 -5.17 2.99 9.18
N LEU A 43 -4.06 3.32 9.86
CA LEU A 43 -4.00 4.48 10.75
C LEU A 43 -4.31 5.78 10.01
N TRP A 44 -3.81 5.93 8.78
CA TRP A 44 -4.14 7.05 7.90
C TRP A 44 -5.64 7.12 7.60
N LEU A 45 -6.26 5.99 7.24
CA LEU A 45 -7.71 5.91 7.00
C LEU A 45 -8.50 6.29 8.27
N ARG A 46 -8.09 5.78 9.44
CA ARG A 46 -8.73 6.12 10.73
C ARG A 46 -8.61 7.62 11.05
N ALA A 47 -7.43 8.21 10.85
CA ALA A 47 -7.20 9.64 11.03
C ALA A 47 -8.10 10.51 10.12
N HIS A 48 -8.49 9.98 8.95
CA HIS A 48 -9.37 10.65 7.99
C HIS A 48 -10.85 10.23 8.08
N ASN A 49 -11.26 9.70 9.23
CA ASN A 49 -12.64 9.38 9.58
C ASN A 49 -13.25 8.17 8.85
N VAL A 50 -12.43 7.24 8.36
CA VAL A 50 -12.92 5.91 7.98
C VAL A 50 -13.14 5.12 9.28
N ARG A 51 -14.40 4.94 9.69
CA ARG A 51 -14.75 4.32 10.99
C ARG A 51 -15.26 2.88 10.91
N GLY A 52 -15.81 2.48 9.76
CA GLY A 52 -16.34 1.13 9.57
C GLY A 52 -15.28 0.04 9.57
N LEU A 53 -15.71 -1.22 9.55
CA LEU A 53 -14.83 -2.36 9.34
C LEU A 53 -14.10 -2.23 8.00
N ILE A 54 -12.77 -2.35 8.02
CA ILE A 54 -11.95 -2.31 6.81
C ILE A 54 -11.63 -3.75 6.42
N LYS A 55 -12.05 -4.16 5.23
CA LYS A 55 -11.69 -5.46 4.65
C LYS A 55 -10.58 -5.26 3.63
N ILE A 56 -9.43 -5.88 3.85
CA ILE A 56 -8.29 -5.83 2.93
C ILE A 56 -8.13 -7.22 2.33
N ARG A 57 -8.08 -7.27 0.99
CA ARG A 57 -7.77 -8.50 0.28
C ARG A 57 -6.32 -8.48 -0.14
N LEU A 58 -5.60 -9.50 0.27
CA LEU A 58 -4.20 -9.67 -0.07
C LEU A 58 -4.07 -10.53 -1.32
N ASP A 59 -3.15 -10.14 -2.19
CA ASP A 59 -2.66 -11.06 -3.21
C ASP A 59 -1.93 -12.23 -2.52
N ASN A 60 -1.96 -13.41 -3.13
CA ASN A 60 -1.38 -14.64 -2.57
C ASN A 60 0.15 -14.68 -2.69
N ALA A 61 0.79 -13.53 -2.92
CA ALA A 61 2.23 -13.39 -2.96
C ALA A 61 2.87 -13.78 -1.61
N MET A 62 4.12 -14.25 -1.66
CA MET A 62 4.80 -14.89 -0.53
C MET A 62 4.94 -13.95 0.69
N GLU A 63 4.98 -12.65 0.43
CA GLU A 63 5.13 -11.57 1.41
C GLU A 63 3.87 -11.36 2.24
N PHE A 64 2.71 -11.62 1.62
CA PHE A 64 1.38 -11.41 2.16
C PHE A 64 0.79 -12.71 2.72
N CYS A 65 1.46 -13.21 3.75
CA CYS A 65 1.17 -14.51 4.35
C CYS A 65 1.48 -15.72 3.47
N GLY A 66 1.72 -15.59 2.16
CA GLY A 66 2.15 -16.68 1.28
C GLY A 66 1.23 -17.91 1.32
N GLY A 67 -0.08 -17.68 1.44
CA GLY A 67 -1.08 -18.74 1.64
C GLY A 67 -1.07 -19.39 3.04
N SER A 68 -0.18 -18.98 3.95
CA SER A 68 -0.16 -19.48 5.32
C SER A 68 -1.34 -18.96 6.12
N GLU A 69 -2.34 -19.83 6.33
CA GLU A 69 -3.49 -19.51 7.18
C GLU A 69 -3.07 -19.13 8.60
N ARG A 70 -2.01 -19.74 9.13
CA ARG A 70 -1.49 -19.44 10.47
C ARG A 70 -1.05 -17.98 10.55
N LYS A 71 -0.28 -17.51 9.56
CA LYS A 71 0.21 -16.12 9.51
C LYS A 71 -0.94 -15.14 9.28
N LEU A 72 -1.90 -15.49 8.43
CA LEU A 72 -3.12 -14.71 8.22
C LEU A 72 -3.93 -14.58 9.51
N ARG A 73 -4.11 -15.67 10.27
CA ARG A 73 -4.76 -15.66 11.59
C ARG A 73 -4.03 -14.75 12.58
N GLN A 74 -2.70 -14.83 12.65
CA GLN A 74 -1.89 -13.95 13.51
C GLN A 74 -2.06 -12.47 13.15
N TRP A 75 -2.00 -12.14 11.86
CA TRP A 75 -2.18 -10.76 11.40
C TRP A 75 -3.60 -10.25 11.67
N ASN A 76 -4.62 -11.08 11.44
CA ASN A 76 -5.99 -10.75 11.79
C ASN A 76 -6.19 -10.53 13.29
N MET A 77 -5.53 -11.30 14.15
CA MET A 77 -5.57 -11.08 15.60
C MET A 77 -5.04 -9.68 15.96
N ILE A 78 -3.89 -9.30 15.42
CA ILE A 78 -3.27 -7.98 15.65
C ILE A 78 -4.18 -6.86 15.09
N LEU A 79 -4.61 -7.00 13.84
CA LEU A 79 -5.32 -5.95 13.10
C LEU A 79 -6.79 -5.81 13.49
N SER A 80 -7.37 -6.82 14.15
CA SER A 80 -8.74 -6.75 14.69
C SER A 80 -8.92 -5.58 15.68
N THR A 81 -7.86 -5.24 16.43
CA THR A 81 -7.84 -4.08 17.34
C THR A 81 -8.02 -2.75 16.62
N LEU A 82 -7.71 -2.69 15.33
CA LEU A 82 -7.91 -1.53 14.45
C LEU A 82 -9.19 -1.64 13.61
N GLY A 83 -10.05 -2.65 13.87
CA GLY A 83 -11.26 -2.91 13.12
C GLY A 83 -11.00 -3.33 11.66
N VAL A 84 -9.97 -4.16 11.46
CA VAL A 84 -9.54 -4.63 10.13
C VAL A 84 -9.66 -6.16 10.05
N ILE A 85 -10.08 -6.65 8.88
CA ILE A 85 -10.03 -8.07 8.53
C ILE A 85 -9.26 -8.22 7.21
N LEU A 86 -8.29 -9.11 7.22
CA LEU A 86 -7.54 -9.57 6.07
C LEU A 86 -8.15 -10.86 5.52
N GLU A 87 -8.36 -10.89 4.22
CA GLU A 87 -8.82 -12.05 3.46
C GLU A 87 -7.84 -12.32 2.31
N ALA A 88 -7.58 -13.59 2.00
CA ALA A 88 -6.90 -13.94 0.75
C ALA A 88 -7.86 -13.73 -0.43
N ILE A 89 -7.34 -13.33 -1.60
CA ILE A 89 -8.16 -13.31 -2.81
C ILE A 89 -8.63 -14.75 -3.11
N PRO A 90 -9.95 -15.00 -3.20
CA PRO A 90 -10.46 -16.33 -3.54
C PRO A 90 -9.95 -16.76 -4.92
N ALA A 91 -9.57 -18.03 -5.05
CA ALA A 91 -9.19 -18.60 -6.33
C ALA A 91 -10.31 -18.37 -7.36
N GLY A 92 -9.95 -17.84 -8.53
CA GLY A 92 -10.90 -17.56 -9.61
C GLY A 92 -11.60 -16.19 -9.56
N ALA A 93 -11.31 -15.32 -8.58
CA ALA A 93 -11.86 -13.97 -8.51
C ALA A 93 -11.21 -12.99 -9.53
N LYS A 94 -11.38 -13.27 -10.83
CA LYS A 94 -10.74 -12.56 -11.96
C LYS A 94 -10.90 -11.03 -11.90
N HIS A 95 -12.04 -10.54 -11.42
CA HIS A 95 -12.30 -9.09 -11.36
C HIS A 95 -11.45 -8.35 -10.32
N LEU A 96 -11.03 -9.01 -9.24
CA LEU A 96 -10.16 -8.41 -8.22
C LEU A 96 -8.72 -8.38 -8.72
N MET A 97 -8.26 -9.48 -9.31
CA MET A 97 -6.95 -9.55 -9.97
C MET A 97 -6.84 -8.49 -11.07
N ALA A 98 -7.89 -8.31 -11.88
CA ALA A 98 -7.88 -7.32 -12.96
C ALA A 98 -7.60 -5.88 -12.49
N VAL A 99 -7.99 -5.49 -11.27
CA VAL A 99 -7.69 -4.14 -10.74
C VAL A 99 -6.20 -4.02 -10.41
N VAL A 100 -5.63 -5.07 -9.80
CA VAL A 100 -4.21 -5.13 -9.42
C VAL A 100 -3.33 -5.17 -10.66
N GLU A 101 -3.62 -6.09 -11.59
CA GLU A 101 -2.90 -6.23 -12.87
C GLU A 101 -2.93 -4.93 -13.69
N ASN A 102 -4.08 -4.26 -13.75
CA ASN A 102 -4.17 -3.00 -14.48
C ASN A 102 -3.37 -1.88 -13.79
N SER A 103 -3.31 -1.89 -12.45
CA SER A 103 -2.47 -0.93 -11.72
C SER A 103 -0.99 -1.16 -12.01
N HIS A 104 -0.53 -2.41 -11.97
CA HIS A 104 0.87 -2.73 -12.27
C HIS A 104 1.25 -2.33 -13.68
N ARG A 105 0.38 -2.58 -14.67
CA ARG A 105 0.59 -2.11 -16.04
C ARG A 105 0.67 -0.58 -16.13
N ASP A 106 -0.24 0.13 -15.47
CA ASP A 106 -0.20 1.59 -15.44
C ASP A 106 1.11 2.11 -14.82
N ASP A 107 1.64 1.42 -13.79
CA ASP A 107 2.92 1.77 -13.18
C ASP A 107 4.08 1.57 -14.12
N ASP A 108 4.12 0.42 -14.81
CA ASP A 108 5.15 0.13 -15.80
C ASP A 108 5.15 1.16 -16.92
N GLU A 109 3.98 1.44 -17.51
CA GLU A 109 3.83 2.29 -18.68
C GLU A 109 4.02 3.78 -18.38
N TYR A 110 3.40 4.30 -17.31
CA TYR A 110 3.36 5.74 -17.05
C TYR A 110 4.39 6.21 -16.03
N PHE A 111 4.84 5.34 -15.13
CA PHE A 111 5.79 5.71 -14.09
C PHE A 111 7.17 5.11 -14.32
N LEU A 112 7.32 3.80 -14.27
CA LEU A 112 8.63 3.14 -14.23
C LEU A 112 9.40 3.33 -15.54
N MET A 113 8.76 3.11 -16.70
CA MET A 113 9.40 3.27 -18.01
C MET A 113 9.92 4.70 -18.25
N ILE A 114 9.22 5.72 -17.75
CA ILE A 114 9.55 7.13 -18.04
C ILE A 114 10.44 7.75 -16.95
N HIS A 115 10.15 7.42 -15.69
CA HIS A 115 10.67 8.16 -14.54
C HIS A 115 11.71 7.39 -13.74
N ALA A 116 11.64 6.06 -13.67
CA ALA A 116 12.61 5.29 -12.86
C ALA A 116 14.03 5.38 -13.43
N GLU A 117 14.18 5.42 -14.76
CA GLU A 117 15.48 5.61 -15.43
C GLU A 117 16.08 7.01 -15.21
N ARG A 118 15.24 8.00 -14.90
CA ARG A 118 15.65 9.40 -14.68
C ARG A 118 15.87 9.73 -13.21
N CYS A 119 15.87 8.73 -12.34
CA CYS A 119 16.08 8.88 -10.91
C CYS A 119 17.48 8.42 -10.53
N ASN A 120 18.28 9.35 -10.01
CA ASN A 120 19.67 9.07 -9.63
C ASN A 120 19.81 8.79 -8.13
N ASN A 121 18.72 8.92 -7.36
CA ASN A 121 18.68 8.61 -5.93
C ASN A 121 17.24 8.38 -5.46
N THR A 122 17.11 7.77 -4.28
CA THR A 122 15.84 7.40 -3.65
C THR A 122 14.94 8.57 -3.33
N LYS A 123 15.49 9.72 -2.91
CA LYS A 123 14.68 10.91 -2.61
C LYS A 123 13.96 11.41 -3.86
N THR A 124 14.67 11.52 -4.98
CA THR A 124 14.10 11.91 -6.28
C THR A 124 13.06 10.88 -6.75
N PHE A 125 13.35 9.58 -6.56
CA PHE A 125 12.42 8.52 -6.89
C PHE A 125 11.10 8.63 -6.11
N LEU A 126 11.17 8.73 -4.79
CA LEU A 126 9.99 8.88 -3.93
C LEU A 126 9.20 10.16 -4.22
N TYR A 127 9.88 11.26 -4.55
CA TYR A 127 9.22 12.50 -4.97
C TYR A 127 8.40 12.29 -6.25
N LYS A 128 8.97 11.64 -7.27
CA LYS A 128 8.22 11.34 -8.50
C LYS A 128 7.11 10.33 -8.26
N ALA A 129 7.33 9.34 -7.39
CA ALA A 129 6.29 8.39 -7.02
C ALA A 129 5.12 9.08 -6.30
N GLN A 130 5.39 10.08 -5.45
CA GLN A 130 4.35 10.93 -4.87
C GLN A 130 3.56 11.68 -5.95
N GLN A 131 4.25 12.30 -6.91
CA GLN A 131 3.59 12.98 -8.04
C GLN A 131 2.72 12.02 -8.85
N TRP A 132 3.17 10.79 -9.05
CA TRP A 132 2.38 9.75 -9.71
C TRP A 132 1.14 9.38 -8.91
N GLN A 133 1.26 9.13 -7.60
CA GLN A 133 0.12 8.83 -6.73
C GLN A 133 -0.88 9.99 -6.68
N ASP A 134 -0.41 11.24 -6.62
CA ASP A 134 -1.26 12.42 -6.65
C ASP A 134 -1.97 12.54 -8.01
N THR A 135 -1.26 12.27 -9.11
CA THR A 135 -1.84 12.20 -10.46
C THR A 135 -2.93 11.15 -10.52
N TRP A 136 -2.67 9.95 -10.00
CA TRP A 136 -3.63 8.85 -9.90
C TRP A 136 -4.89 9.26 -9.13
N ASN A 137 -4.71 9.79 -7.91
CA ASN A 137 -5.83 10.06 -7.00
C ASN A 137 -6.68 11.25 -7.40
N PHE A 138 -6.09 12.28 -8.03
CA PHE A 138 -6.79 13.53 -8.31
C PHE A 138 -7.13 13.73 -9.79
N TYR A 139 -6.28 13.26 -10.71
CA TYR A 139 -6.31 13.69 -12.11
C TYR A 139 -6.56 12.54 -13.11
N LYS A 140 -6.14 11.30 -12.82
CA LYS A 140 -6.33 10.15 -13.72
C LYS A 140 -7.78 9.65 -13.69
N PRO A 141 -8.52 9.71 -14.80
CA PRO A 141 -9.82 9.07 -14.90
C PRO A 141 -9.67 7.55 -14.81
N SER A 142 -10.58 6.89 -14.09
CA SER A 142 -10.68 5.44 -14.11
C SER A 142 -11.91 4.98 -14.88
N HIS A 143 -11.72 4.03 -15.78
CA HIS A 143 -12.79 3.41 -16.58
C HIS A 143 -13.20 2.03 -16.06
N GLY A 144 -12.58 1.55 -14.97
CA GLY A 144 -12.98 0.31 -14.31
C GLY A 144 -14.44 0.33 -13.84
N LYS A 145 -15.01 -0.87 -13.63
CA LYS A 145 -16.42 -1.04 -13.24
C LYS A 145 -16.81 -0.11 -12.07
N GLY A 146 -17.88 0.65 -12.26
CA GLY A 146 -18.43 1.58 -11.28
C GLY A 146 -17.78 2.96 -11.24
N MET A 147 -16.70 3.22 -11.98
CA MET A 147 -16.01 4.51 -11.96
C MET A 147 -16.60 5.54 -12.93
N HIS A 148 -17.14 5.10 -14.07
CA HIS A 148 -17.77 5.97 -15.08
C HIS A 148 -16.86 7.15 -15.51
N GLY A 149 -15.55 6.91 -15.64
CA GLY A 149 -14.58 7.95 -16.04
C GLY A 149 -14.31 8.99 -14.96
N LEU A 150 -14.74 8.78 -13.72
CA LEU A 150 -14.39 9.67 -12.61
C LEU A 150 -12.97 9.39 -12.12
N THR A 151 -12.30 10.43 -11.63
CA THR A 151 -11.07 10.28 -10.84
C THR A 151 -11.42 9.78 -9.43
N PRO A 152 -10.48 9.17 -8.69
CA PRO A 152 -10.72 8.74 -7.31
C PRO A 152 -11.26 9.86 -6.41
N TYR A 153 -10.71 11.07 -6.54
CA TYR A 153 -11.21 12.26 -5.87
C TYR A 153 -12.69 12.54 -6.19
N ARG A 154 -13.05 12.60 -7.46
CA ARG A 154 -14.44 12.86 -7.88
C ARG A 154 -15.39 11.76 -7.40
N LYS A 155 -14.94 10.50 -7.42
CA LYS A 155 -15.72 9.37 -6.93
C LYS A 155 -15.95 9.44 -5.42
N LEU A 156 -14.92 9.78 -4.64
CA LEU A 156 -15.03 9.98 -3.19
C LEU A 156 -15.95 11.17 -2.86
N LYS A 157 -15.84 12.30 -3.56
CA LYS A 157 -16.76 13.44 -3.37
C LYS A 157 -18.21 13.07 -3.71
N LYS A 158 -18.43 12.28 -4.76
CA LYS A 158 -19.76 11.83 -5.18
C LYS A 158 -20.40 10.85 -4.19
N SER A 159 -19.62 10.08 -3.43
CA SER A 159 -20.17 9.11 -2.47
C SER A 159 -20.87 9.77 -1.27
N LYS A 160 -20.67 11.09 -1.06
CA LYS A 160 -21.22 11.86 0.07
C LYS A 160 -20.91 11.26 1.45
N ILE A 161 -19.85 10.46 1.53
CA ILE A 161 -19.37 9.90 2.79
C ILE A 161 -18.63 11.00 3.55
N ALA A 162 -18.82 11.08 4.87
CA ALA A 162 -18.13 12.01 5.76
C ALA A 162 -16.65 11.62 6.00
N ILE A 163 -15.90 11.39 4.92
CA ILE A 163 -14.44 11.17 4.93
C ILE A 163 -13.75 12.47 4.54
N ASN A 164 -12.69 12.82 5.26
CA ASN A 164 -11.89 13.99 4.90
C ASN A 164 -11.13 13.70 3.59
N SER A 165 -11.25 14.58 2.59
CA SER A 165 -10.59 14.41 1.29
C SER A 165 -9.06 14.39 1.35
N HIS A 166 -8.46 14.82 2.46
CA HIS A 166 -7.03 14.65 2.73
C HIS A 166 -6.61 13.17 2.79
N VAL A 167 -7.55 12.24 2.94
CA VAL A 167 -7.27 10.80 2.83
C VAL A 167 -6.54 10.44 1.53
N LEU A 168 -6.80 11.19 0.45
CA LEU A 168 -6.19 10.97 -0.87
C LEU A 168 -4.75 11.47 -0.98
N LYS A 169 -4.29 12.27 -0.03
CA LYS A 169 -2.95 12.86 0.04
C LYS A 169 -2.00 12.01 0.89
N PHE A 170 -2.12 10.70 0.76
CA PHE A 170 -1.27 9.76 1.49
C PHE A 170 0.19 9.99 1.13
N PRO A 171 1.12 10.02 2.10
CA PRO A 171 2.53 10.17 1.78
C PRO A 171 3.07 8.86 1.18
N VAL A 172 3.79 8.95 0.07
CA VAL A 172 4.59 7.84 -0.44
C VAL A 172 5.81 7.68 0.46
N LEU A 173 5.98 6.47 1.01
CA LEU A 173 6.95 6.18 2.06
C LEU A 173 8.03 5.23 1.60
N LEU A 174 9.23 5.38 2.18
CA LEU A 174 10.24 4.33 2.24
C LEU A 174 10.05 3.54 3.54
N MET A 175 9.85 2.23 3.43
CA MET A 175 9.53 1.39 4.60
C MET A 175 10.68 1.30 5.60
N GLU A 176 11.92 1.37 5.13
CA GLU A 176 13.11 1.40 5.97
C GLU A 176 13.15 2.67 6.85
N ASP A 177 12.72 3.82 6.32
CA ASP A 177 12.66 5.06 7.09
C ASP A 177 11.49 5.06 8.07
N LEU A 178 10.36 4.48 7.68
CA LEU A 178 9.26 4.23 8.61
C LEU A 178 9.70 3.31 9.75
N LEU A 179 10.47 2.25 9.46
CA LEU A 179 10.96 1.32 10.46
C LEU A 179 11.93 1.99 11.45
N LYS A 180 12.86 2.82 10.96
CA LYS A 180 13.78 3.59 11.80
C LYS A 180 13.04 4.56 12.73
N THR A 181 12.02 5.24 12.21
CA THR A 181 11.27 6.26 12.94
C THR A 181 10.28 5.65 13.92
N ALA A 182 9.62 4.56 13.52
CA ALA A 182 8.53 3.96 14.25
C ALA A 182 8.99 2.84 15.20
N GLY A 183 10.03 3.08 16.00
CA GLY A 183 10.44 2.18 17.09
C GLY A 183 9.30 1.76 18.06
N LEU A 184 8.14 2.43 17.96
CA LEU A 184 6.87 2.11 18.63
C LEU A 184 5.96 1.11 17.87
N ILE A 185 5.98 1.07 16.53
CA ILE A 185 5.23 0.07 15.77
C ILE A 185 5.82 -1.33 16.00
N THR A 186 7.15 -1.42 16.12
CA THR A 186 7.83 -2.67 16.49
C THR A 186 7.45 -3.16 17.90
N LEU A 187 6.96 -2.30 18.80
CA LEU A 187 6.41 -2.69 20.11
C LEU A 187 5.07 -3.42 19.99
N PHE A 188 4.19 -3.02 19.05
CA PHE A 188 2.97 -3.78 18.72
C PHE A 188 3.31 -5.16 18.16
N PHE A 189 4.42 -5.29 17.45
CA PHE A 189 4.89 -6.56 16.87
C PHE A 189 5.71 -7.43 17.84
N LYS A 190 6.38 -6.84 18.83
CA LYS A 190 7.26 -7.54 19.81
C LYS A 190 6.52 -8.55 20.67
N SER A 191 5.22 -8.35 20.90
CA SER A 191 4.42 -9.29 21.70
C SER A 191 3.98 -10.53 20.92
N HIS A 192 4.04 -10.52 19.57
CA HIS A 192 3.42 -11.55 18.72
C HIS A 192 4.33 -12.14 17.62
N LEU A 193 5.53 -11.62 17.38
CA LEU A 193 6.49 -12.18 16.41
C LEU A 193 7.75 -12.71 17.10
N THR A 194 7.93 -14.04 17.08
CA THR A 194 9.11 -14.76 17.58
C THR A 194 10.30 -14.78 16.59
N GLY A 195 10.23 -14.00 15.51
CA GLY A 195 11.31 -13.89 14.52
C GLY A 195 12.29 -12.79 14.88
N LYS A 196 13.56 -13.14 15.17
CA LYS A 196 14.63 -12.18 15.42
C LYS A 196 14.86 -11.31 14.17
N TYR A 197 14.54 -10.03 14.27
CA TYR A 197 14.99 -9.02 13.31
C TYR A 197 16.48 -8.75 13.56
N VAL A 198 17.33 -9.04 12.57
CA VAL A 198 18.75 -8.70 12.63
C VAL A 198 18.92 -7.33 11.99
N HIS A 199 19.22 -6.32 12.78
CA HIS A 199 19.64 -5.01 12.27
C HIS A 199 20.98 -5.18 11.55
N ILE A 200 20.99 -5.10 10.23
CA ILE A 200 22.24 -4.93 9.49
C ILE A 200 22.58 -3.44 9.57
N LYS A 201 23.67 -3.12 10.28
CA LYS A 201 24.27 -1.79 10.26
C LYS A 201 24.93 -1.61 8.90
N TYR A 202 24.50 -0.63 8.13
CA TYR A 202 25.27 -0.16 6.99
C TYR A 202 26.54 0.52 7.53
N ILE A 203 27.70 -0.03 7.17
CA ILE A 203 29.03 0.58 7.35
C ILE A 203 29.31 1.47 6.14
#